data_AF-A0A7C1E359-F1
#
_entry.id   AF-A0A7C1E359-F1
#
_cell.length_a   1.000
_cell.length_b   1.000
_cell.length_c   1.000
_cell.angle_alpha   90.00
_cell.angle_beta   90.00
_cell.angle_gamma   90.00
#
_symmetry.space_group_name_H-M   'P 1'
#
loop_
_entity.id
_entity.type
_entity.pdbx_description
1 polymer ?
#
loop_
_entity_poly.entity_id
_entity_poly.type
_entity_poly.pdbx_seq_one_letter_code
_entity_poly.pdbx_strand_id
1 'polypeptide(L)'
;MIIIVSGTPGTGKSEITNGLCSLLNAYCLSASRVAIESDLVIARDFVRDTYIVDEQALESRIDELVRGKELVIIESLDPCLLKDKSSLIVVTRCSSPEILEDRMRKRGWRKEKIEENIEAEVLGVIEEQALSCKEKDRVIVVDTCAESIENIIKRISSFVSQSIQ
;
A
#
# COMPACT_ATOMS: atom_id res chain seq x y z
N MET A 1 -8.98 -10.88 -9.64
CA MET A 1 -8.24 -10.88 -8.37
C MET A 1 -7.71 -9.48 -8.10
N ILE A 2 -7.93 -8.94 -6.90
CA ILE A 2 -7.44 -7.62 -6.49
C ILE A 2 -6.49 -7.80 -5.31
N ILE A 3 -5.31 -7.20 -5.38
CA ILE A 3 -4.29 -7.21 -4.33
C ILE A 3 -4.05 -5.78 -3.87
N ILE A 4 -4.16 -5.52 -2.57
CA ILE A 4 -3.78 -4.24 -1.98
C ILE A 4 -2.35 -4.35 -1.45
N VAL A 5 -1.48 -3.42 -1.82
CA VAL A 5 -0.16 -3.24 -1.23
C VAL A 5 -0.19 -2.00 -0.37
N SER A 6 -0.09 -2.19 0.94
CA SER A 6 -0.14 -1.14 1.96
C SER A 6 1.09 -1.19 2.87
N GLY A 7 1.19 -0.23 3.78
CA GLY A 7 2.31 -0.04 4.68
C GLY A 7 2.54 1.44 4.97
N THR A 8 3.31 1.75 6.00
CA THR A 8 3.68 3.14 6.31
C THR A 8 4.44 3.79 5.14
N PRO A 9 4.31 5.10 4.87
CA PRO A 9 5.16 5.77 3.89
C PRO A 9 6.64 5.42 4.06
N GLY A 10 7.38 5.19 2.97
CA GLY A 10 8.81 4.84 3.04
C GLY A 10 9.13 3.35 3.29
N THR A 11 8.16 2.50 3.61
CA THR A 11 8.41 1.06 3.82
C THR A 11 8.52 0.23 2.53
N GLY A 12 8.55 0.85 1.35
CA GLY A 12 8.81 0.15 0.08
C GLY A 12 7.59 -0.29 -0.73
N LYS A 13 6.36 0.10 -0.36
CA LYS A 13 5.12 -0.17 -1.12
C LYS A 13 5.26 -0.01 -2.63
N SER A 14 5.81 1.12 -3.09
CA SER A 14 5.91 1.45 -4.51
C SER A 14 6.84 0.50 -5.26
N GLU A 15 7.96 0.13 -4.63
CA GLU A 15 8.92 -0.80 -5.22
C GLU A 15 8.34 -2.21 -5.33
N ILE A 16 7.68 -2.68 -4.26
CA ILE A 16 6.97 -3.96 -4.24
C ILE A 16 5.85 -3.98 -5.29
N THR A 17 5.02 -2.93 -5.34
CA THR A 17 3.91 -2.83 -6.29
C THR A 17 4.44 -2.88 -7.72
N ASN A 18 5.39 -2.01 -8.08
CA ASN A 18 5.96 -1.97 -9.43
C ASN A 18 6.61 -3.30 -9.85
N GLY A 19 7.30 -3.96 -8.91
CA GLY A 19 7.91 -5.26 -9.14
C GLY A 19 6.88 -6.36 -9.41
N LEU A 20 5.83 -6.44 -8.59
CA LEU A 20 4.74 -7.40 -8.79
C LEU A 20 3.96 -7.13 -10.07
N CYS A 21 3.67 -5.86 -10.37
CA CYS A 21 3.03 -5.43 -11.60
C CYS A 21 3.76 -5.93 -12.84
N SER A 22 5.07 -5.70 -12.86
CA SER A 22 5.94 -6.07 -13.98
C SER A 22 6.05 -7.60 -14.12
N LEU A 23 6.22 -8.30 -13.00
CA LEU A 23 6.43 -9.76 -13.00
C LEU A 23 5.16 -10.53 -13.34
N LEU A 24 3.99 -10.06 -12.89
CA LEU A 24 2.70 -10.73 -13.07
C LEU A 24 1.88 -10.18 -14.25
N ASN A 25 2.40 -9.20 -14.99
CA ASN A 25 1.67 -8.48 -16.04
C ASN A 25 0.29 -7.98 -15.57
N ALA A 26 0.26 -7.46 -14.34
CA ALA A 26 -0.98 -7.04 -13.68
C ALA A 26 -1.38 -5.61 -14.07
N TYR A 27 -2.67 -5.29 -13.95
CA TYR A 27 -3.13 -3.91 -14.03
C TYR A 27 -2.86 -3.18 -12.73
N CYS A 28 -2.21 -2.01 -12.79
CA CYS A 28 -1.66 -1.37 -11.61
C CYS A 28 -2.13 0.05 -11.39
N LEU A 29 -2.46 0.33 -10.13
CA LEU A 29 -3.02 1.61 -9.71
C LEU A 29 -2.32 2.09 -8.43
N SER A 30 -2.23 3.41 -8.28
CA SER A 30 -1.94 4.04 -7.00
C SER A 30 -3.18 4.80 -6.58
N ALA A 31 -3.78 4.44 -5.44
CA ALA A 31 -5.00 5.04 -4.95
C ALA A 31 -4.84 6.56 -4.77
N SER A 32 -3.67 7.00 -4.28
CA SER A 32 -3.35 8.43 -4.14
C SER A 32 -3.30 9.15 -5.49
N ARG A 33 -2.79 8.51 -6.56
CA ARG A 33 -2.81 9.12 -7.91
C ARG A 33 -4.22 9.20 -8.46
N VAL A 34 -5.02 8.14 -8.32
CA VAL A 34 -6.42 8.15 -8.75
C VAL A 34 -7.21 9.26 -8.06
N ALA A 35 -7.00 9.45 -6.76
CA ALA A 35 -7.64 10.52 -5.99
C ALA A 35 -7.30 11.92 -6.54
N ILE A 36 -6.03 12.17 -6.88
CA ILE A 36 -5.57 13.46 -7.41
C ILE A 36 -6.07 13.67 -8.84
N GLU A 37 -5.88 12.67 -9.72
CA GLU A 37 -6.22 12.77 -11.15
C GLU A 37 -7.73 12.79 -11.42
N SER A 38 -8.54 12.33 -10.46
CA SER A 38 -10.01 12.34 -10.56
C SER A 38 -10.65 13.44 -9.70
N ASP A 39 -9.88 14.42 -9.21
CA ASP A 39 -10.35 15.56 -8.41
C ASP A 39 -11.15 15.15 -7.15
N LEU A 40 -10.74 14.07 -6.47
CA LEU A 40 -11.41 13.50 -5.28
C LEU A 40 -10.82 14.00 -3.96
N VAL A 41 -9.86 14.93 -4.02
CA VAL A 41 -9.27 15.59 -2.85
C VAL A 41 -10.23 16.68 -2.38
N ILE A 42 -10.87 16.46 -1.23
CA ILE A 42 -11.86 17.40 -0.68
C ILE A 42 -11.24 18.50 0.17
N ALA A 43 -10.07 18.26 0.74
CA ALA A 43 -9.33 19.23 1.53
C ALA A 43 -7.85 18.87 1.67
N ARG A 44 -7.06 19.82 2.18
CA ARG A 44 -5.68 19.59 2.60
C ARG A 44 -5.54 19.94 4.08
N ASP A 45 -5.01 19.00 4.85
CA ASP A 45 -4.54 19.27 6.21
C ASP A 45 -3.14 19.87 6.11
N PHE A 46 -3.04 21.18 6.37
CA PHE A 46 -1.78 21.93 6.33
C PHE A 46 -0.88 21.63 7.53
N VAL A 47 -1.44 21.19 8.66
CA VAL A 47 -0.67 20.85 9.85
C VAL A 47 0.11 19.57 9.59
N ARG A 48 -0.60 18.53 9.13
CA ARG A 48 -0.04 17.20 8.81
C ARG A 48 0.57 17.10 7.42
N ASP A 49 0.39 18.13 6.59
CA ASP A 49 0.82 18.14 5.19
C ASP A 49 0.29 16.89 4.44
N THR A 50 -1.01 16.64 4.53
CA THR A 50 -1.68 15.51 3.87
C THR A 50 -2.97 15.94 3.19
N TYR A 51 -3.42 15.14 2.22
CA TYR A 51 -4.70 15.34 1.55
C TYR A 51 -5.80 14.55 2.25
N ILE A 52 -6.98 15.16 2.34
CA ILE A 52 -8.21 14.51 2.76
C ILE A 52 -8.96 14.14 1.48
N VAL A 53 -9.26 12.87 1.32
CA VAL A 53 -9.87 12.30 0.12
C VAL A 53 -11.30 11.85 0.43
N ASP A 54 -12.20 12.02 -0.52
CA ASP A 54 -13.50 11.35 -0.47
C ASP A 54 -13.32 9.84 -0.70
N GLU A 55 -13.29 9.08 0.39
CA GLU A 55 -13.04 7.64 0.37
C GLU A 55 -14.09 6.88 -0.43
N GLN A 56 -15.38 7.25 -0.34
CA GLN A 56 -16.47 6.58 -1.05
C GLN A 56 -16.39 6.84 -2.56
N ALA A 57 -16.09 8.08 -2.94
CA ALA A 57 -15.88 8.43 -4.34
C ALA A 57 -14.62 7.74 -4.90
N LEU A 58 -13.56 7.65 -4.11
CA LEU A 58 -12.33 6.96 -4.50
C LEU A 58 -12.57 5.46 -4.72
N GLU A 59 -13.25 4.78 -3.80
CA GLU A 59 -13.59 3.38 -3.95
C GLU A 59 -14.44 3.14 -5.20
N SER A 60 -15.47 3.97 -5.41
CA SER A 60 -16.32 3.89 -6.60
C SER A 60 -15.52 4.07 -7.88
N ARG A 61 -14.61 5.05 -7.90
CA ARG A 61 -13.76 5.34 -9.06
C ARG A 61 -12.78 4.22 -9.35
N ILE A 62 -12.14 3.67 -8.33
CA ILE A 62 -11.22 2.54 -8.50
C ILE A 62 -12.00 1.32 -8.99
N ASP A 63 -13.19 1.04 -8.46
CA ASP A 63 -14.03 -0.08 -8.90
C ASP A 63 -14.38 -0.03 -10.40
N GLU A 64 -14.63 1.17 -10.93
CA GLU A 64 -14.81 1.38 -12.37
C GLU A 64 -13.54 1.06 -13.16
N LEU A 65 -12.39 1.57 -12.73
CA LEU A 65 -11.11 1.42 -13.43
C LEU A 65 -10.62 -0.03 -13.49
N VAL A 66 -10.96 -0.84 -12.47
CA VAL A 66 -10.52 -2.23 -12.35
C VAL A 66 -11.51 -3.23 -12.97
N ARG A 67 -12.67 -2.77 -13.44
CA ARG A 67 -13.70 -3.63 -14.03
C ARG A 67 -13.16 -4.37 -15.26
N GLY A 68 -13.38 -5.69 -15.29
CA GLY A 68 -12.95 -6.56 -16.38
C GLY A 68 -11.46 -6.88 -16.40
N LYS A 69 -10.70 -6.47 -15.38
CA LYS A 69 -9.28 -6.83 -15.21
C LYS A 69 -9.17 -8.14 -14.43
N GLU A 70 -8.36 -9.06 -14.93
CA GLU A 70 -8.16 -10.38 -14.28
C GLU A 70 -7.32 -10.27 -13.02
N LEU A 71 -6.21 -9.52 -13.07
CA LEU A 71 -5.31 -9.30 -11.94
C LEU A 71 -5.02 -7.81 -11.80
N VAL A 72 -5.25 -7.30 -10.59
CA VAL A 72 -5.11 -5.89 -10.24
C VAL A 72 -4.26 -5.77 -8.98
N ILE A 73 -3.29 -4.86 -9.01
CA ILE A 73 -2.46 -4.52 -7.84
C ILE A 73 -2.61 -3.03 -7.57
N ILE A 74 -3.02 -2.70 -6.35
CA ILE A 74 -3.33 -1.34 -5.93
C ILE A 74 -2.38 -0.95 -4.79
N GLU A 75 -1.56 0.06 -5.00
CA GLU A 75 -0.84 0.73 -3.93
C GLU A 75 -1.79 1.67 -3.18
N SER A 76 -1.90 1.50 -1.85
CA SER A 76 -2.73 2.34 -0.99
C SER A 76 -2.07 2.57 0.37
N LEU A 77 -2.45 3.64 1.07
CA LEU A 77 -2.17 3.78 2.50
C LEU A 77 -3.27 3.14 3.36
N ASP A 78 -4.48 3.08 2.84
CA ASP A 78 -5.59 2.35 3.46
C ASP A 78 -5.54 0.89 2.99
N PRO A 79 -5.18 -0.07 3.86
CA PRO A 79 -5.22 -1.49 3.52
C PRO A 79 -6.64 -2.02 3.31
N CYS A 80 -7.65 -1.34 3.84
CA CYS A 80 -9.06 -1.76 3.79
C CYS A 80 -9.81 -1.19 2.58
N LEU A 81 -9.13 -0.45 1.72
CA LEU A 81 -9.66 0.00 0.44
C LEU A 81 -10.21 -1.20 -0.35
N LEU A 82 -11.50 -1.13 -0.72
CA LEU A 82 -12.20 -2.23 -1.40
C LEU A 82 -12.14 -3.55 -0.61
N LYS A 83 -12.21 -3.51 0.74
CA LYS A 83 -12.11 -4.68 1.64
C LYS A 83 -12.91 -5.89 1.16
N ASP A 84 -14.15 -5.67 0.71
CA ASP A 84 -15.08 -6.74 0.31
C ASP A 84 -14.72 -7.37 -1.05
N LYS A 85 -13.91 -6.69 -1.87
CA LYS A 85 -13.48 -7.13 -3.21
C LYS A 85 -12.01 -7.55 -3.28
N SER A 86 -11.19 -7.04 -2.37
CA SER A 86 -9.78 -7.41 -2.27
C SER A 86 -9.62 -8.89 -1.91
N SER A 87 -8.74 -9.59 -2.61
CA SER A 87 -8.46 -11.02 -2.40
C SER A 87 -7.27 -11.25 -1.48
N LEU A 88 -6.36 -10.29 -1.39
CA LEU A 88 -5.10 -10.36 -0.65
C LEU A 88 -4.66 -8.94 -0.26
N ILE A 89 -4.12 -8.80 0.95
CA ILE A 89 -3.43 -7.59 1.39
C ILE A 89 -1.95 -7.94 1.64
N VAL A 90 -1.05 -7.14 1.09
CA VAL A 90 0.39 -7.17 1.37
C VAL A 90 0.73 -5.94 2.18
N VAL A 91 1.26 -6.11 3.39
CA VAL A 91 1.71 -5.01 4.25
C VAL A 91 3.24 -4.95 4.24
N THR A 92 3.80 -3.87 3.69
CA THR A 92 5.23 -3.60 3.76
C THR A 92 5.58 -2.89 5.06
N ARG A 93 6.49 -3.49 5.82
CA ARG A 93 7.08 -2.99 7.06
C ARG A 93 8.54 -2.58 6.84
N CYS A 94 9.10 -1.85 7.79
CA CYS A 94 10.54 -1.68 7.94
C CYS A 94 10.91 -1.75 9.42
N SER A 95 11.69 -2.76 9.80
CA SER A 95 12.13 -2.94 11.20
C SER A 95 13.20 -1.96 11.69
N SER A 96 13.81 -1.16 10.81
CA SER A 96 14.79 -0.13 11.20
C SER A 96 14.20 1.28 11.05
N PRO A 97 13.89 1.95 12.18
CA PRO A 97 13.47 3.35 12.19
C PRO A 97 14.48 4.27 11.51
N GLU A 98 15.78 4.01 11.64
CA GLU A 98 16.85 4.83 11.07
C GLU A 98 16.83 4.78 9.54
N ILE A 99 16.65 3.57 8.96
CA ILE A 99 16.49 3.42 7.51
C ILE A 99 15.22 4.13 7.03
N LEU A 100 14.12 4.03 7.78
CA LEU A 100 12.86 4.66 7.42
C LEU A 100 12.96 6.19 7.47
N GLU A 101 13.61 6.73 8.51
CA GLU A 101 13.92 8.15 8.67
C GLU A 101 14.72 8.67 7.47
N ASP A 102 15.82 7.99 7.12
CA ASP A 102 16.66 8.35 5.97
C ASP A 102 15.88 8.35 4.65
N ARG A 103 15.01 7.36 4.44
CA ARG A 103 14.16 7.28 3.24
C ARG A 103 13.20 8.46 3.17
N MET A 104 12.57 8.87 4.27
CA MET A 104 11.65 10.00 4.29
C MET A 104 12.37 11.35 4.22
N ARG A 105 13.54 11.48 4.86
CA ARG A 105 14.38 12.69 4.81
C ARG A 105 14.85 12.97 3.38
N LYS A 106 15.22 11.93 2.63
CA LYS A 106 15.54 12.04 1.18
C LYS A 106 14.37 12.54 0.33
N ARG A 107 13.12 12.38 0.81
CA ARG A 107 11.91 12.94 0.17
C ARG A 107 11.63 14.39 0.57
N GLY A 108 12.48 15.01 1.40
CA GLY A 108 12.33 16.39 1.85
C GLY A 108 11.21 16.60 2.86
N TRP A 109 10.81 15.55 3.58
CA TRP A 109 9.76 15.67 4.59
C TRP A 109 10.27 16.42 5.83
N ARG A 110 9.37 17.19 6.46
CA ARG A 110 9.65 17.87 7.72
C ARG A 110 9.80 16.86 8.85
N LYS A 111 10.61 17.20 9.85
CA LYS A 111 10.95 16.31 10.97
C LYS A 111 9.71 15.78 11.68
N GLU A 112 8.73 16.62 11.96
CA GLU A 112 7.52 16.27 12.71
C GLU A 112 6.69 15.21 11.97
N LYS A 113 6.60 15.33 10.63
CA LYS A 113 5.92 14.35 9.78
C LYS A 113 6.67 13.02 9.73
N ILE A 114 7.99 13.05 9.76
CA ILE A 114 8.82 11.85 9.80
C ILE A 114 8.62 11.11 11.13
N GLU A 115 8.71 11.83 12.25
CA GLU A 115 8.50 11.28 13.59
C GLU A 115 7.11 10.63 13.72
N GLU A 116 6.04 11.33 13.30
CA GLU A 116 4.67 10.79 13.28
C GLU A 116 4.56 9.47 12.51
N ASN A 117 5.19 9.37 11.33
CA ASN A 117 5.14 8.15 10.53
C ASN A 117 6.02 7.04 11.10
N ILE A 118 7.17 7.36 11.70
CA ILE A 118 7.99 6.37 12.39
C ILE A 118 7.23 5.78 13.59
N GLU A 119 6.57 6.62 14.39
CA GLU A 119 5.71 6.16 15.49
C GLU A 119 4.60 5.22 15.00
N ALA A 120 3.92 5.59 13.91
CA ALA A 120 2.90 4.73 13.30
C ALA A 120 3.45 3.37 12.83
N GLU A 121 4.66 3.35 12.27
CA GLU A 121 5.33 2.09 11.86
C GLU A 121 5.70 1.23 13.06
N VAL A 122 6.25 1.83 14.12
CA VAL A 122 6.64 1.12 15.35
C VAL A 122 5.40 0.50 16.01
N LEU A 123 4.30 1.24 16.06
CA LEU A 123 3.01 0.76 16.59
C LEU A 123 2.33 -0.27 15.66
N GLY A 124 2.77 -0.40 14.42
CA GLY A 124 2.20 -1.36 13.47
C GLY A 124 0.81 -1.00 12.99
N VAL A 125 0.46 0.30 12.96
CA VAL A 125 -0.89 0.80 12.66
C VAL A 125 -1.48 0.19 11.39
N ILE A 126 -0.71 0.15 10.29
CA ILE A 126 -1.20 -0.37 9.01
C ILE A 126 -1.37 -1.90 9.02
N GLU A 127 -0.52 -2.62 9.75
CA GLU A 127 -0.68 -4.07 9.89
C GLU A 127 -1.94 -4.40 10.70
N GLU A 128 -2.15 -3.70 11.81
CA GLU A 128 -3.36 -3.86 12.63
C GLU A 128 -4.63 -3.57 11.82
N GLN A 129 -4.63 -2.47 11.06
CA GLN A 129 -5.73 -2.13 10.16
C GLN A 129 -6.00 -3.24 9.13
N ALA A 130 -4.97 -3.76 8.46
CA ALA A 130 -5.12 -4.86 7.50
C ALA A 130 -5.74 -6.11 8.13
N LEU A 131 -5.28 -6.48 9.33
CA LEU A 131 -5.81 -7.63 10.08
C LEU A 131 -7.24 -7.40 10.60
N SER A 132 -7.66 -6.14 10.76
CA SER A 132 -9.03 -5.80 11.18
C SER A 132 -10.06 -5.95 10.06
N CYS A 133 -9.64 -5.87 8.79
CA CYS A 133 -10.54 -5.91 7.64
C CYS A 133 -10.32 -7.09 6.69
N LYS A 134 -9.33 -7.96 6.97
CA LYS A 134 -9.06 -9.15 6.16
C LYS A 134 -8.62 -10.34 7.01
N GLU A 135 -8.93 -11.54 6.55
CA GLU A 135 -8.56 -12.78 7.24
C GLU A 135 -7.03 -12.90 7.33
N LYS A 136 -6.52 -13.42 8.45
CA LYS A 136 -5.08 -13.48 8.73
C LYS A 136 -4.27 -14.23 7.66
N ASP A 137 -4.84 -15.29 7.07
CA ASP A 137 -4.24 -16.07 5.98
C ASP A 137 -4.24 -15.34 4.62
N ARG A 138 -4.99 -14.22 4.53
CA ARG A 138 -5.07 -13.32 3.38
C ARG A 138 -4.36 -11.99 3.62
N VAL A 139 -3.56 -11.88 4.69
CA VAL A 139 -2.66 -10.76 4.96
C VAL A 139 -1.22 -11.26 4.98
N ILE A 140 -0.38 -10.76 4.07
CA ILE A 140 1.05 -11.09 4.01
C ILE A 140 1.84 -9.87 4.50
N VAL A 141 2.55 -10.03 5.60
CA VAL A 141 3.43 -9.00 6.15
C VAL A 141 4.86 -9.25 5.68
N VAL A 142 5.52 -8.22 5.14
CA VAL A 142 6.88 -8.32 4.58
C VAL A 142 7.73 -7.17 5.09
N ASP A 143 8.95 -7.47 5.53
CA ASP A 143 9.88 -6.46 6.03
C ASP A 143 10.95 -6.14 4.97
N THR A 144 10.87 -4.94 4.41
CA THR A 144 11.78 -4.47 3.35
C THR A 144 13.16 -4.03 3.86
N CYS A 145 13.37 -4.10 5.17
CA CYS A 145 14.64 -3.81 5.83
C CYS A 145 15.35 -5.11 6.25
N ALA A 146 14.62 -6.21 6.42
CA ALA A 146 15.18 -7.54 6.72
C ALA A 146 15.33 -8.44 5.47
N GLU A 147 14.52 -8.24 4.43
CA GLU A 147 14.53 -9.06 3.22
C GLU A 147 14.67 -8.18 1.96
N SER A 148 15.39 -8.68 0.96
CA SER A 148 15.52 -7.97 -0.32
C SER A 148 14.17 -7.88 -1.04
N ILE A 149 13.91 -6.73 -1.67
CA ILE A 149 12.72 -6.47 -2.48
C ILE A 149 12.48 -7.56 -3.53
N GLU A 150 13.55 -8.05 -4.18
CA GLU A 150 13.46 -9.11 -5.19
C GLU A 150 12.92 -10.43 -4.62
N ASN A 151 13.41 -10.86 -3.45
CA ASN A 151 12.93 -12.08 -2.80
C ASN A 151 11.47 -11.94 -2.35
N ILE A 152 11.12 -10.78 -1.78
CA ILE A 152 9.74 -10.47 -1.38
C ILE A 152 8.81 -10.59 -2.58
N ILE A 153 9.16 -9.95 -3.71
CA ILE A 153 8.38 -9.99 -4.96
C ILE A 153 8.21 -11.44 -5.44
N LYS A 154 9.30 -12.22 -5.49
CA LYS A 154 9.25 -13.64 -5.90
C LYS A 154 8.31 -14.44 -5.01
N ARG A 155 8.42 -14.30 -3.69
CA ARG A 155 7.58 -15.00 -2.72
C ARG A 155 6.10 -14.67 -2.90
N ILE A 156 5.75 -13.39 -2.99
CA ILE A 156 4.36 -12.96 -3.20
C ILE A 156 3.85 -13.44 -4.56
N SER A 157 4.66 -13.33 -5.62
CA SER A 157 4.27 -13.78 -6.97
C SER A 157 3.97 -15.27 -7.04
N SER A 158 4.74 -16.09 -6.31
CA SER A 158 4.49 -17.53 -6.19
C SER A 158 3.16 -17.82 -5.48
N PHE A 159 2.86 -17.08 -4.40
CA PHE A 159 1.60 -17.21 -3.68
C PHE A 159 0.39 -16.84 -4.55
N VAL A 160 0.50 -15.74 -5.30
CA VAL A 160 -0.54 -15.27 -6.22
C VAL A 160 -0.77 -16.26 -7.35
N SER A 161 0.30 -16.78 -7.95
CA SER A 161 0.20 -17.74 -9.07
C SER A 161 -0.48 -19.05 -8.66
N GLN A 162 -0.23 -19.53 -7.44
CA GLN A 162 -0.91 -20.71 -6.88
C GLN A 162 -2.39 -20.47 -6.58
N SER A 163 -2.80 -19.20 -6.42
CA SER A 163 -4.18 -18.82 -6.10
C SER A 163 -5.06 -18.58 -7.34
N ILE A 164 -4.46 -18.50 -8.53
CA ILE A 164 -5.13 -18.28 -9.82
C ILE A 164 -5.41 -19.60 -10.56
N GLN A 165 -4.74 -20.70 -10.18
CA GLN A 165 -5.05 -22.07 -10.65
C GLN A 165 -6.27 -22.64 -9.94
#